data_AF-A0A7C2ADR0-F1
#
_entry.id   AF-A0A7C2ADR0-F1
#
_cell.length_a   1.000
_cell.length_b   1.000
_cell.length_c   1.000
_cell.angle_alpha   90.00
_cell.angle_beta   90.00
_cell.angle_gamma   90.00
#
_symmetry.space_group_name_H-M   'P 1'
#
loop_
_entity.id
_entity.type
_entity.pdbx_description
1 polymer ?
#
loop_
_entity_poly.entity_id
_entity_poly.type
_entity_poly.pdbx_seq_one_letter_code
_entity_poly.pdbx_strand_id
1 'polypeptide(L)'
;MRKKKASSRKTVLMLFLCVTLILVLVLFGGCVKEKTRYEALPDDAVKVTPENDVFPPVLHSNLWEQPVPMSGPVNTAGAEDSPFITPDGSMFFFFFTPDVDVPPEEQLMDGVTGIWWSKKVDGVWSEPERIVLSRLPALDGAPFVQGDILWFASARVGNYGDIDFYTAEYRNGGWRGWENAGEQLNQEYDVGELHITSDGGAMYCGKTSENGSKDLWVLHKTKSGWSEPVKLPFPVNTDEYDEDQPFVTFDGRELWFTGGS
;
A
#
# COMPACT_ATOMS: atom_id res chain seq x y z
N MET A 1 59.81 16.70 -25.90
CA MET A 1 59.17 16.90 -24.57
C MET A 1 57.89 17.77 -24.54
N ARG A 2 57.23 18.13 -25.67
CA ARG A 2 56.07 19.06 -25.66
C ARG A 2 54.66 18.44 -25.68
N LYS A 3 54.48 17.13 -25.97
CA LYS A 3 53.14 16.52 -26.14
C LYS A 3 52.44 16.06 -24.85
N LYS A 4 53.15 15.76 -23.75
CA LYS A 4 52.52 15.29 -22.49
C LYS A 4 51.77 16.37 -21.69
N LYS A 5 52.15 17.65 -21.83
CA LYS A 5 51.59 18.76 -21.02
C LYS A 5 50.20 19.23 -21.48
N ALA A 6 49.85 19.00 -22.76
CA ALA A 6 48.56 19.41 -23.33
C ALA A 6 47.43 18.40 -23.03
N SER A 7 47.75 17.11 -22.99
CA SER A 7 46.79 16.05 -22.64
C SER A 7 46.35 16.14 -21.17
N SER A 8 47.30 16.34 -20.25
CA SER A 8 47.02 16.51 -18.81
C SER A 8 46.13 17.73 -18.51
N ARG A 9 46.30 18.86 -19.23
CA ARG A 9 45.43 20.04 -19.06
C ARG A 9 44.00 19.81 -19.55
N LYS A 10 43.80 19.04 -20.62
CA LYS A 10 42.45 18.69 -21.10
C LYS A 10 41.73 17.74 -20.16
N THR A 11 42.44 16.75 -19.60
CA THR A 11 41.87 15.81 -18.63
C THR A 11 41.50 16.48 -17.31
N VAL A 12 42.33 17.41 -16.81
CA VAL A 12 42.02 18.17 -15.58
C VAL A 12 40.86 19.14 -15.77
N LEU A 13 40.77 19.81 -16.94
CA LEU A 13 39.66 20.71 -17.26
C LEU A 13 38.33 19.95 -17.42
N MET A 14 38.37 18.75 -18.00
CA MET A 14 37.20 17.89 -18.17
C MET A 14 36.73 17.29 -16.83
N LEU A 15 37.65 16.92 -15.94
CA LEU A 15 37.32 16.50 -14.57
C LEU A 15 36.72 17.65 -13.76
N PHE A 16 37.27 18.86 -13.87
CA PHE A 16 36.71 20.05 -13.22
C PHE A 16 35.31 20.37 -13.74
N LEU A 17 35.09 20.30 -15.05
CA LEU A 17 33.77 20.54 -15.65
C LEU A 17 32.73 19.52 -15.18
N CYS A 18 33.09 18.24 -15.10
CA CYS A 18 32.22 17.18 -14.56
C CYS A 18 31.95 17.35 -13.07
N VAL A 19 32.95 17.71 -12.26
CA VAL A 19 32.76 17.96 -10.81
C VAL A 19 31.92 19.21 -10.58
N THR A 20 32.06 20.27 -11.38
CA THR A 20 31.17 21.44 -11.31
C THR A 20 29.75 21.14 -11.80
N LEU A 21 29.57 20.28 -12.80
CA LEU A 21 28.23 19.88 -13.26
C LEU A 21 27.51 19.02 -12.20
N ILE A 22 28.25 18.15 -11.51
CA ILE A 22 27.74 17.36 -10.38
C ILE A 22 27.45 18.26 -9.17
N LEU A 23 28.30 19.24 -8.86
CA LEU A 23 28.03 20.20 -7.79
C LEU A 23 26.83 21.11 -8.10
N VAL A 24 26.62 21.48 -9.37
CA VAL A 24 25.45 22.28 -9.79
C VAL A 24 24.16 21.43 -9.71
N LEU A 25 24.20 20.14 -10.03
CA LEU A 25 23.06 19.23 -9.80
C LEU A 25 22.77 19.02 -8.30
N VAL A 26 23.78 19.06 -7.43
CA VAL A 26 23.62 18.97 -5.97
C VAL A 26 23.14 20.31 -5.34
N LEU A 27 23.47 21.45 -5.95
CA LEU A 27 23.06 22.79 -5.48
C LEU A 27 21.71 23.26 -6.04
N PHE A 28 21.23 22.66 -7.13
CA PHE A 28 19.87 22.80 -7.65
C PHE A 28 19.02 21.55 -7.43
N GLY A 29 19.29 20.81 -6.35
CA GLY A 29 18.26 19.98 -5.71
C GLY A 29 17.19 20.90 -5.12
N GLY A 30 16.46 21.61 -5.99
CA GLY A 30 15.25 22.30 -5.62
C GLY A 30 14.38 21.28 -4.91
N CYS A 31 13.88 21.65 -3.74
CA CYS A 31 12.84 20.89 -3.06
C CYS A 31 11.68 20.79 -4.07
N VAL A 32 11.58 19.68 -4.79
CA VAL A 32 10.40 19.39 -5.60
C VAL A 32 9.31 19.27 -4.55
N LYS A 33 8.45 20.29 -4.47
CA LYS A 33 7.31 20.26 -3.57
C LYS A 33 6.49 19.04 -4.00
N GLU A 34 6.42 18.03 -3.15
CA GLU A 34 5.53 16.89 -3.39
C GLU A 34 4.11 17.42 -3.54
N LYS A 35 3.41 16.96 -4.57
CA LYS A 35 2.01 17.34 -4.80
C LYS A 35 1.18 16.80 -3.64
N THR A 36 0.24 17.59 -3.15
CA THR A 36 -0.81 17.04 -2.28
C THR A 36 -1.73 16.12 -3.09
N ARG A 37 -2.55 15.30 -2.41
CA ARG A 37 -3.56 14.47 -3.07
C ARG A 37 -4.51 15.31 -3.94
N TYR A 38 -4.99 16.45 -3.41
CA TYR A 38 -5.87 17.36 -4.14
C TYR A 38 -5.17 18.07 -5.32
N GLU A 39 -3.89 18.44 -5.18
CA GLU A 39 -3.11 19.06 -6.28
C GLU A 39 -2.80 18.06 -7.41
N ALA A 40 -2.93 16.76 -7.16
CA ALA A 40 -2.66 15.70 -8.13
C ALA A 40 -3.87 15.20 -8.90
N LEU A 41 -5.10 15.58 -8.49
CA LEU A 41 -6.32 15.16 -9.16
C LEU A 41 -6.40 15.73 -10.59
N PRO A 42 -6.91 14.96 -11.57
CA PRO A 42 -7.30 15.49 -12.86
C PRO A 42 -8.30 16.65 -12.74
N ASP A 43 -8.23 17.63 -13.65
CA ASP A 43 -9.13 18.80 -13.64
C ASP A 43 -10.61 18.40 -13.82
N ASP A 44 -10.88 17.26 -14.44
CA ASP A 44 -12.21 16.69 -14.69
C ASP A 44 -12.57 15.55 -13.72
N ALA A 45 -11.78 15.33 -12.66
CA ALA A 45 -12.07 14.31 -11.66
C ALA A 45 -13.40 14.60 -10.95
N VAL A 46 -14.32 13.62 -10.97
CA VAL A 46 -15.63 13.71 -10.33
C VAL A 46 -15.65 12.84 -9.09
N LYS A 47 -15.90 13.42 -7.92
CA LYS A 47 -16.06 12.64 -6.68
C LYS A 47 -17.30 11.75 -6.78
N VAL A 48 -17.11 10.46 -6.52
CA VAL A 48 -18.20 9.53 -6.23
C VAL A 48 -18.74 9.78 -4.83
N THR A 49 -20.05 9.94 -4.74
CA THR A 49 -20.87 10.28 -3.57
C THR A 49 -22.05 9.33 -3.52
N PRO A 50 -22.70 9.13 -2.36
CA PRO A 50 -23.91 8.31 -2.29
C PRO A 50 -25.00 8.72 -3.30
N GLU A 51 -25.07 9.99 -3.70
CA GLU A 51 -26.05 10.50 -4.66
C GLU A 51 -25.76 10.18 -6.13
N ASN A 52 -24.50 9.92 -6.50
CA ASN A 52 -24.09 9.66 -7.89
C ASN A 52 -23.37 8.31 -8.09
N ASP A 53 -23.25 7.51 -7.03
CA ASP A 53 -22.74 6.15 -7.13
C ASP A 53 -23.70 5.28 -7.95
N VAL A 54 -23.18 4.73 -9.04
CA VAL A 54 -23.92 3.84 -9.95
C VAL A 54 -23.96 2.40 -9.43
N PHE A 55 -23.12 2.06 -8.45
CA PHE A 55 -23.05 0.76 -7.78
C PHE A 55 -23.13 0.93 -6.26
N PRO A 56 -24.22 1.54 -5.73
CA PRO A 56 -24.32 1.80 -4.30
C PRO A 56 -24.32 0.49 -3.51
N PRO A 57 -23.76 0.47 -2.29
CA PRO A 57 -23.72 -0.73 -1.48
C PRO A 57 -25.13 -1.22 -1.16
N VAL A 58 -25.39 -2.50 -1.41
CA VAL A 58 -26.66 -3.14 -1.07
C VAL A 58 -26.58 -3.70 0.35
N LEU A 59 -27.22 -3.00 1.29
CA LEU A 59 -27.26 -3.44 2.69
C LEU A 59 -28.35 -4.50 2.87
N HIS A 60 -27.95 -5.73 3.19
CA HIS A 60 -28.86 -6.85 3.48
C HIS A 60 -29.22 -6.99 4.97
N SER A 61 -28.76 -6.06 5.82
CA SER A 61 -28.95 -6.09 7.25
C SER A 61 -29.33 -4.70 7.79
N ASN A 62 -30.24 -4.66 8.75
CA ASN A 62 -30.63 -3.45 9.46
C ASN A 62 -29.64 -3.03 10.56
N LEU A 63 -28.54 -3.77 10.71
CA LEU A 63 -27.43 -3.42 11.61
C LEU A 63 -26.51 -2.34 11.03
N TRP A 64 -26.74 -1.93 9.78
CA TRP A 64 -25.89 -1.00 9.04
C TRP A 64 -26.66 0.25 8.61
N GLU A 65 -26.00 1.39 8.74
CA GLU A 65 -26.50 2.67 8.25
C GLU A 65 -26.02 2.93 6.82
N GLN A 66 -26.68 3.86 6.12
CA GLN A 66 -26.19 4.34 4.84
C GLN A 66 -24.80 4.96 5.00
N PRO A 67 -23.84 4.66 4.11
CA PRO A 67 -22.51 5.23 4.22
C PRO A 67 -22.58 6.75 4.10
N VAL A 68 -21.83 7.42 4.96
CA VAL A 68 -21.62 8.87 4.90
C VAL A 68 -20.15 9.17 4.67
N PRO A 69 -19.80 10.24 3.94
CA PRO A 69 -18.40 10.63 3.75
C PRO A 69 -17.68 10.80 5.10
N MET A 70 -16.43 10.33 5.18
CA MET A 70 -15.63 10.50 6.39
C MET A 70 -15.41 11.99 6.70
N SER A 71 -15.37 12.37 7.97
CA SER A 71 -15.05 13.76 8.34
C SER A 71 -13.63 14.15 7.92
N GLY A 72 -13.38 15.45 7.67
CA GLY A 72 -12.05 15.95 7.34
C GLY A 72 -11.67 15.76 5.86
N PRO A 73 -10.39 15.95 5.51
CA PRO A 73 -9.93 15.96 4.12
C PRO A 73 -9.66 14.56 3.55
N VAL A 74 -10.29 13.51 4.08
CA VAL A 74 -10.04 12.12 3.64
C VAL A 74 -10.55 11.87 2.22
N ASN A 75 -11.83 12.18 1.98
CA ASN A 75 -12.50 11.85 0.72
C ASN A 75 -12.13 12.84 -0.40
N THR A 76 -11.45 12.35 -1.43
CA THR A 76 -11.07 13.09 -2.65
C THR A 76 -11.69 12.48 -3.89
N ALA A 77 -11.63 13.15 -5.04
CA ALA A 77 -12.16 12.58 -6.29
C ALA A 77 -11.31 11.43 -6.87
N GLY A 78 -10.10 11.19 -6.32
CA GLY A 78 -9.29 10.03 -6.69
C GLY A 78 -9.80 8.76 -6.03
N ALA A 79 -9.16 7.63 -6.35
CA ALA A 79 -9.48 6.36 -5.70
C ALA A 79 -8.76 6.27 -4.35
N GLU A 80 -9.56 5.98 -3.32
CA GLU A 80 -9.12 5.61 -1.99
C GLU A 80 -9.51 4.15 -1.75
N ASP A 81 -8.54 3.28 -1.51
CA ASP A 81 -8.74 1.84 -1.41
C ASP A 81 -8.00 1.23 -0.20
N SER A 82 -8.28 -0.03 0.11
CA SER A 82 -7.68 -0.82 1.19
C SER A 82 -7.66 -0.08 2.55
N PRO A 83 -8.83 0.37 3.06
CA PRO A 83 -8.88 1.14 4.29
C PRO A 83 -8.55 0.29 5.52
N PHE A 84 -7.75 0.85 6.43
CA PHE A 84 -7.48 0.25 7.74
C PHE A 84 -7.54 1.31 8.85
N ILE A 85 -8.32 1.04 9.90
CA ILE A 85 -8.38 1.87 11.11
C ILE A 85 -7.74 1.08 12.26
N THR A 86 -6.85 1.72 13.01
CA THR A 86 -6.23 1.08 14.17
C THR A 86 -7.26 0.71 15.23
N PRO A 87 -7.03 -0.33 16.06
CA PRO A 87 -8.01 -0.80 17.05
C PRO A 87 -8.45 0.26 18.07
N ASP A 88 -7.60 1.25 18.35
CA ASP A 88 -7.90 2.38 19.22
C ASP A 88 -8.69 3.51 18.52
N GLY A 89 -8.94 3.37 17.22
CA GLY A 89 -9.66 4.32 16.37
C GLY A 89 -8.90 5.61 16.09
N SER A 90 -7.60 5.67 16.38
CA SER A 90 -6.82 6.92 16.36
C SER A 90 -6.12 7.20 15.02
N MET A 91 -5.84 6.16 14.23
CA MET A 91 -5.15 6.27 12.95
C MET A 91 -5.95 5.57 11.85
N PHE A 92 -5.94 6.16 10.66
CA PHE A 92 -6.55 5.64 9.46
C PHE A 92 -5.50 5.55 8.35
N PHE A 93 -5.41 4.41 7.69
CA PHE A 93 -4.49 4.12 6.59
C PHE A 93 -5.30 3.72 5.36
N PHE A 94 -4.82 4.08 4.18
CA PHE A 94 -5.47 3.75 2.92
C PHE A 94 -4.46 3.89 1.77
N PHE A 95 -4.70 3.16 0.69
CA PHE A 95 -4.07 3.41 -0.60
C PHE A 95 -4.78 4.59 -1.29
N PHE A 96 -4.01 5.41 -2.02
CA PHE A 96 -4.54 6.49 -2.84
C PHE A 96 -3.89 6.49 -4.22
N THR A 97 -4.68 6.67 -5.27
CA THR A 97 -4.23 7.10 -6.62
C THR A 97 -5.14 8.24 -7.12
N PRO A 98 -4.59 9.29 -7.75
CA PRO A 98 -5.40 10.40 -8.26
C PRO A 98 -6.29 10.01 -9.44
N ASP A 99 -5.88 9.00 -10.21
CA ASP A 99 -6.55 8.57 -11.43
C ASP A 99 -6.32 7.07 -11.67
N VAL A 100 -7.42 6.31 -11.71
CA VAL A 100 -7.40 4.86 -11.90
C VAL A 100 -7.17 4.45 -13.36
N ASP A 101 -7.37 5.36 -14.31
CA ASP A 101 -7.15 5.11 -15.74
C ASP A 101 -5.66 5.22 -16.11
N VAL A 102 -4.83 5.79 -15.23
CA VAL A 102 -3.37 5.85 -15.41
C VAL A 102 -2.78 4.47 -15.11
N PRO A 103 -1.98 3.89 -16.02
CA PRO A 103 -1.43 2.56 -15.82
C PRO A 103 -0.41 2.52 -14.66
N PRO A 104 -0.26 1.39 -13.95
CA PRO A 104 0.61 1.28 -12.77
C PRO A 104 2.06 1.72 -13.01
N GLU A 105 2.62 1.51 -14.21
CA GLU A 105 3.99 1.88 -14.54
C GLU A 105 4.21 3.41 -14.53
N GLU A 106 3.16 4.18 -14.84
CA GLU A 106 3.17 5.64 -14.76
C GLU A 106 2.86 6.11 -13.33
N GLN A 107 1.92 5.47 -12.63
CA GLN A 107 1.62 5.74 -11.22
C GLN A 107 2.87 5.55 -10.33
N LEU A 108 3.73 4.58 -10.67
CA LEU A 108 5.00 4.30 -9.97
C LEU A 108 5.91 5.53 -9.86
N MET A 109 5.76 6.50 -10.78
CA MET A 109 6.62 7.67 -10.93
C MET A 109 5.91 9.00 -10.64
N ASP A 110 4.63 8.98 -10.28
CA ASP A 110 3.81 10.20 -10.13
C ASP A 110 4.10 11.01 -8.86
N GLY A 111 4.76 10.38 -7.88
CA GLY A 111 5.11 11.00 -6.60
C GLY A 111 3.95 11.18 -5.62
N VAL A 112 2.77 10.58 -5.87
CA VAL A 112 1.57 10.72 -5.05
C VAL A 112 0.87 9.38 -4.76
N THR A 113 0.91 8.43 -5.69
CA THR A 113 0.22 7.14 -5.54
C THR A 113 0.89 6.29 -4.46
N GLY A 114 0.10 5.68 -3.60
CA GLY A 114 0.58 4.73 -2.59
C GLY A 114 -0.14 4.85 -1.26
N ILE A 115 0.52 4.48 -0.15
CA ILE A 115 -0.08 4.48 1.19
C ILE A 115 -0.08 5.89 1.78
N TRP A 116 -1.23 6.31 2.29
CA TRP A 116 -1.44 7.52 3.08
C TRP A 116 -2.01 7.17 4.45
N TRP A 117 -1.81 8.06 5.41
CA TRP A 117 -2.39 7.90 6.74
C TRP A 117 -2.85 9.23 7.35
N SER A 118 -3.89 9.17 8.18
CA SER A 118 -4.48 10.30 8.89
C SER A 118 -4.65 9.99 10.38
N LYS A 119 -4.58 11.02 11.22
CA LYS A 119 -4.86 10.92 12.66
C LYS A 119 -6.24 11.47 12.97
N LYS A 120 -6.95 10.85 13.91
CA LYS A 120 -8.18 11.39 14.47
C LYS A 120 -7.87 12.35 15.61
N VAL A 121 -8.19 13.62 15.44
CA VAL A 121 -8.01 14.68 16.44
C VAL A 121 -9.36 15.34 16.70
N ASP A 122 -9.81 15.35 17.95
CA ASP A 122 -11.11 15.90 18.36
C ASP A 122 -12.30 15.40 17.53
N GLY A 123 -12.25 14.13 17.13
CA GLY A 123 -13.29 13.46 16.35
C GLY A 123 -13.18 13.65 14.83
N VAL A 124 -12.22 14.45 14.35
CA VAL A 124 -12.03 14.76 12.92
C VAL A 124 -10.71 14.19 12.43
N TRP A 125 -10.70 13.62 11.22
CA TRP A 125 -9.47 13.14 10.57
C TRP A 125 -8.62 14.33 10.10
N SER A 126 -7.31 14.27 10.37
CA SER A 126 -6.34 15.28 9.93
C SER A 126 -6.07 15.19 8.42
N GLU A 127 -5.34 16.17 7.88
CA GLU A 127 -4.74 16.05 6.55
C GLU A 127 -3.90 14.76 6.47
N PRO A 128 -4.15 13.88 5.48
CA PRO A 128 -3.35 12.68 5.34
C PRO A 128 -1.92 12.99 4.92
N GLU A 129 -0.98 12.21 5.44
CA GLU A 129 0.44 12.25 5.09
C GLU A 129 0.81 10.98 4.33
N ARG A 130 1.65 11.10 3.29
CA ARG A 130 2.11 9.94 2.53
C ARG A 130 3.16 9.16 3.31
N ILE A 131 3.10 7.83 3.24
CA ILE A 131 4.13 6.95 3.76
C ILE A 131 5.11 6.65 2.61
N VAL A 132 6.35 7.12 2.75
CA VAL A 132 7.41 6.90 1.75
C VAL A 132 8.46 5.96 2.32
N LEU A 133 8.45 4.70 1.87
CA LEU A 133 9.33 3.65 2.37
C LEU A 133 10.58 3.46 1.51
N SER A 134 10.51 3.75 0.22
CA SER A 134 11.60 3.55 -0.73
C SER A 134 12.05 4.86 -1.37
N ARG A 135 13.35 4.96 -1.69
CA ARG A 135 13.88 6.00 -2.58
C ARG A 135 13.91 5.57 -4.05
N LEU A 136 13.74 4.27 -4.30
CA LEU A 136 13.54 3.71 -5.62
C LEU A 136 12.04 3.64 -5.92
N PRO A 137 11.65 3.63 -7.20
CA PRO A 137 10.23 3.52 -7.57
C PRO A 137 9.58 2.29 -6.93
N ALA A 138 8.43 2.50 -6.29
CA ALA A 138 7.61 1.48 -5.64
C ALA A 138 6.15 1.94 -5.59
N LEU A 139 5.21 1.02 -5.77
CA LEU A 139 3.79 1.23 -5.51
C LEU A 139 3.42 0.43 -4.26
N ASP A 140 3.17 1.15 -3.17
CA ASP A 140 2.86 0.55 -1.87
C ASP A 140 1.34 0.67 -1.64
N GLY A 141 0.70 -0.44 -1.24
CA GLY A 141 -0.75 -0.51 -1.03
C GLY A 141 -1.14 -1.57 -0.01
N ALA A 142 -2.43 -1.89 0.09
CA ALA A 142 -2.94 -2.91 1.01
C ALA A 142 -2.47 -2.78 2.47
N PRO A 143 -2.51 -1.58 3.09
CA PRO A 143 -1.91 -1.39 4.41
C PRO A 143 -2.78 -1.97 5.53
N PHE A 144 -2.15 -2.64 6.49
CA PHE A 144 -2.72 -2.79 7.84
C PHE A 144 -1.63 -2.72 8.91
N VAL A 145 -2.03 -2.39 10.14
CA VAL A 145 -1.08 -2.23 11.25
C VAL A 145 -1.35 -3.25 12.35
N GLN A 146 -0.29 -3.95 12.75
CA GLN A 146 -0.25 -4.87 13.89
C GLN A 146 0.76 -4.35 14.92
N GLY A 147 0.28 -3.67 15.96
CA GLY A 147 1.14 -3.01 16.93
C GLY A 147 1.98 -1.90 16.27
N ASP A 148 3.30 -1.99 16.35
CA ASP A 148 4.23 -1.06 15.70
C ASP A 148 4.70 -1.53 14.31
N ILE A 149 4.04 -2.55 13.72
CA ILE A 149 4.39 -3.13 12.42
C ILE A 149 3.31 -2.77 11.40
N LEU A 150 3.70 -2.07 10.35
CA LEU A 150 2.92 -1.88 9.14
C LEU A 150 3.19 -3.06 8.22
N TRP A 151 2.14 -3.78 7.86
CA TRP A 151 2.13 -4.74 6.76
C TRP A 151 1.56 -4.06 5.53
N PHE A 152 2.15 -4.34 4.37
CA PHE A 152 1.73 -3.73 3.11
C PHE A 152 2.17 -4.57 1.91
N ALA A 153 1.40 -4.51 0.83
CA ALA A 153 1.79 -5.06 -0.46
C ALA A 153 2.60 -4.02 -1.25
N SER A 154 3.53 -4.47 -2.08
CA SER A 154 4.30 -3.56 -2.92
C SER A 154 4.71 -4.16 -4.26
N ALA A 155 4.50 -3.39 -5.33
CA ALA A 155 5.20 -3.59 -6.61
C ALA A 155 6.52 -2.82 -6.59
N ARG A 156 7.64 -3.54 -6.56
CA ARG A 156 8.99 -2.94 -6.53
C ARG A 156 10.06 -3.87 -7.08
N VAL A 157 11.22 -3.29 -7.39
CA VAL A 157 12.37 -4.08 -7.86
C VAL A 157 12.85 -5.07 -6.79
N GLY A 158 13.05 -6.31 -7.19
CA GLY A 158 13.56 -7.38 -6.32
C GLY A 158 12.48 -8.24 -5.66
N ASN A 159 11.21 -8.05 -6.01
CA ASN A 159 10.13 -8.97 -5.63
C ASN A 159 10.35 -10.39 -6.19
N TYR A 160 9.73 -11.37 -5.53
CA TYR A 160 9.58 -12.73 -6.05
C TYR A 160 8.51 -12.80 -7.14
N GLY A 161 7.36 -12.15 -6.92
CA GLY A 161 6.28 -11.98 -7.88
C GLY A 161 6.18 -10.55 -8.42
N ASP A 162 5.04 -10.21 -9.04
CA ASP A 162 4.76 -8.83 -9.46
C ASP A 162 4.50 -7.93 -8.23
N ILE A 163 3.81 -8.48 -7.23
CA ILE A 163 3.49 -7.85 -5.95
C ILE A 163 3.90 -8.81 -4.83
N ASP A 164 4.66 -8.31 -3.88
CA ASP A 164 5.07 -9.04 -2.67
C ASP A 164 4.56 -8.31 -1.44
N PHE A 165 4.34 -9.03 -0.33
CA PHE A 165 4.13 -8.44 0.98
C PHE A 165 5.44 -8.06 1.67
N TYR A 166 5.36 -6.97 2.42
CA TYR A 166 6.45 -6.36 3.18
C TYR A 166 5.97 -5.97 4.57
N THR A 167 6.94 -5.77 5.45
CA THR A 167 6.72 -5.15 6.77
C THR A 167 7.55 -3.88 6.89
N ALA A 168 7.12 -2.94 7.74
CA ALA A 168 7.90 -1.78 8.17
C ALA A 168 7.57 -1.45 9.63
N GLU A 169 8.50 -0.82 10.34
CA GLU A 169 8.31 -0.51 11.77
C GLU A 169 8.07 0.98 12.03
N TYR A 170 7.19 1.29 12.97
CA TYR A 170 7.01 2.64 13.47
C TYR A 170 8.10 2.99 14.48
N ARG A 171 9.06 3.84 14.09
CA ARG A 171 10.16 4.28 14.96
C ARG A 171 10.39 5.77 14.77
N ASN A 172 10.69 6.49 15.86
CA ASN A 172 11.02 7.93 15.81
C ASN A 172 10.02 8.78 14.99
N GLY A 173 8.73 8.52 15.15
CA GLY A 173 7.66 9.30 14.51
C GLY A 173 7.35 8.94 13.05
N GLY A 174 7.88 7.84 12.51
CA GLY A 174 7.56 7.42 11.14
C GLY A 174 7.90 5.97 10.81
N TRP A 175 7.23 5.44 9.80
CA TRP A 175 7.41 4.08 9.26
C TRP A 175 8.74 3.96 8.52
N ARG A 176 9.52 2.93 8.85
CA ARG A 176 10.87 2.75 8.29
C ARG A 176 11.36 1.31 8.44
N GLY A 177 12.53 1.04 7.85
CA GLY A 177 13.20 -0.25 7.99
C GLY A 177 12.37 -1.38 7.40
N TRP A 178 11.88 -1.17 6.18
CA TRP A 178 11.02 -2.15 5.54
C TRP A 178 11.81 -3.39 5.12
N GLU A 179 11.15 -4.54 5.17
CA GLU A 179 11.71 -5.86 4.80
C GLU A 179 10.65 -6.69 4.05
N ASN A 180 11.09 -7.45 3.05
CA ASN A 180 10.22 -8.39 2.33
C ASN A 180 9.76 -9.48 3.31
N ALA A 181 8.48 -9.87 3.24
CA ALA A 181 7.88 -10.84 4.16
C ALA A 181 8.42 -12.28 3.98
N GLY A 182 9.23 -12.51 2.93
CA GLY A 182 10.03 -13.71 2.73
C GLY A 182 9.47 -14.63 1.65
N GLU A 183 10.38 -15.46 1.10
CA GLU A 183 10.10 -16.46 0.05
C GLU A 183 8.91 -17.37 0.38
N GLN A 184 8.79 -17.79 1.65
CA GLN A 184 7.70 -18.65 2.09
C GLN A 184 6.32 -18.04 1.77
N LEU A 185 6.11 -16.76 2.08
CA LEU A 185 4.82 -16.11 1.85
C LEU A 185 4.66 -15.66 0.40
N ASN A 186 5.69 -15.00 -0.15
CA ASN A 186 5.60 -14.30 -1.43
C ASN A 186 5.83 -15.20 -2.65
N GLN A 187 6.39 -16.41 -2.48
CA GLN A 187 6.71 -17.31 -3.60
C GLN A 187 6.20 -18.74 -3.39
N GLU A 188 6.55 -19.38 -2.28
CA GLU A 188 6.14 -20.76 -2.03
C GLU A 188 4.63 -20.86 -1.88
N TYR A 189 4.05 -19.95 -1.10
CA TYR A 189 2.61 -19.89 -0.87
C TYR A 189 1.90 -18.87 -1.75
N ASP A 190 2.59 -17.88 -2.31
CA ASP A 190 2.02 -16.86 -3.21
C ASP A 190 0.71 -16.30 -2.63
N VAL A 191 0.82 -15.71 -1.44
CA VAL A 191 -0.32 -15.14 -0.71
C VAL A 191 -0.71 -13.79 -1.32
N GLY A 192 -2.02 -13.58 -1.51
CA GLY A 192 -2.60 -12.30 -1.87
C GLY A 192 -2.88 -11.43 -0.64
N GLU A 193 -3.85 -10.53 -0.78
CA GLU A 193 -4.37 -9.67 0.30
C GLU A 193 -4.53 -10.45 1.61
N LEU A 194 -3.99 -9.93 2.71
CA LEU A 194 -3.91 -10.67 3.97
C LEU A 194 -4.19 -9.80 5.19
N HIS A 195 -4.64 -10.43 6.26
CA HIS A 195 -4.74 -9.81 7.58
C HIS A 195 -4.39 -10.82 8.68
N ILE A 196 -3.73 -10.33 9.74
CA ILE A 196 -3.21 -11.16 10.83
C ILE A 196 -4.01 -10.86 12.10
N THR A 197 -4.31 -11.90 12.88
CA THR A 197 -4.95 -11.75 14.19
C THR A 197 -4.12 -10.88 15.14
N SER A 198 -4.78 -10.22 16.10
CA SER A 198 -4.12 -9.30 17.03
C SER A 198 -3.03 -9.97 17.89
N ASP A 199 -3.16 -11.27 18.16
CA ASP A 199 -2.16 -12.09 18.87
C ASP A 199 -1.02 -12.59 17.96
N GLY A 200 -1.10 -12.36 16.65
CA GLY A 200 -0.12 -12.82 15.67
C GLY A 200 -0.16 -14.33 15.39
N GLY A 201 -1.16 -15.04 15.92
CA GLY A 201 -1.26 -16.50 15.86
C GLY A 201 -1.79 -17.05 14.53
N ALA A 202 -2.60 -16.29 13.80
CA ALA A 202 -3.17 -16.69 12.53
C ALA A 202 -3.13 -15.57 11.49
N MET A 203 -2.88 -15.95 10.24
CA MET A 203 -2.97 -15.10 9.06
C MET A 203 -4.09 -15.63 8.19
N TYR A 204 -5.00 -14.75 7.80
CA TYR A 204 -5.99 -15.01 6.76
C TYR A 204 -5.55 -14.30 5.49
N CYS A 205 -5.58 -14.99 4.35
CA CYS A 205 -5.17 -14.41 3.07
C CYS A 205 -6.06 -14.91 1.92
N GLY A 206 -6.24 -14.07 0.90
CA GLY A 206 -6.71 -14.50 -0.41
C GLY A 206 -5.60 -15.24 -1.15
N LYS A 207 -5.96 -16.26 -1.94
CA LYS A 207 -5.04 -16.97 -2.83
C LYS A 207 -5.80 -17.60 -3.99
N THR A 208 -5.20 -17.57 -5.18
CA THR A 208 -5.71 -18.29 -6.35
C THR A 208 -5.58 -19.80 -6.18
N SER A 209 -6.70 -20.50 -6.25
CA SER A 209 -6.80 -21.96 -6.25
C SER A 209 -6.41 -22.58 -7.60
N GLU A 210 -6.20 -23.89 -7.63
CA GLU A 210 -5.80 -24.63 -8.85
C GLU A 210 -6.80 -24.49 -10.01
N ASN A 211 -8.08 -24.27 -9.71
CA ASN A 211 -9.16 -24.04 -10.68
C ASN A 211 -9.22 -22.59 -11.18
N GLY A 212 -8.39 -21.69 -10.65
CA GLY A 212 -8.34 -20.27 -11.00
C GLY A 212 -9.25 -19.35 -10.18
N SER A 213 -10.09 -19.88 -9.27
CA SER A 213 -10.88 -19.03 -8.35
C SER A 213 -9.99 -18.42 -7.28
N LYS A 214 -10.36 -17.25 -6.75
CA LYS A 214 -9.79 -16.73 -5.52
C LYS A 214 -10.55 -17.27 -4.33
N ASP A 215 -9.80 -17.80 -3.36
CA ASP A 215 -10.34 -18.33 -2.12
C ASP A 215 -9.59 -17.77 -0.93
N LEU A 216 -10.22 -17.82 0.24
CA LEU A 216 -9.59 -17.50 1.51
C LEU A 216 -8.93 -18.72 2.14
N TRP A 217 -7.74 -18.50 2.68
CA TRP A 217 -6.90 -19.49 3.33
C TRP A 217 -6.46 -18.99 4.71
N VAL A 218 -6.16 -19.93 5.60
CA VAL A 218 -5.58 -19.62 6.92
C VAL A 218 -4.21 -20.30 7.08
N LEU A 219 -3.26 -19.54 7.59
CA LEU A 219 -1.94 -20.00 8.01
C LEU A 219 -1.80 -19.75 9.52
N HIS A 220 -1.11 -20.64 10.22
CA HIS A 220 -0.85 -20.51 11.64
C HIS A 220 0.63 -20.23 11.91
N LYS A 221 0.90 -19.34 12.87
CA LYS A 221 2.27 -19.06 13.28
C LYS A 221 2.86 -20.27 13.99
N THR A 222 4.04 -20.69 13.55
CA THR A 222 4.80 -21.80 14.12
C THR A 222 6.17 -21.32 14.62
N LYS A 223 6.94 -22.22 15.23
CA LYS A 223 8.32 -21.92 15.65
C LYS A 223 9.28 -21.71 14.47
N SER A 224 8.94 -22.20 13.29
CA SER A 224 9.79 -22.19 12.09
C SER A 224 9.30 -21.25 10.98
N GLY A 225 8.24 -20.47 11.22
CA GLY A 225 7.61 -19.63 10.19
C GLY A 225 6.10 -19.77 10.20
N TRP A 226 5.47 -19.63 9.04
CA TRP A 226 4.05 -19.92 8.87
C TRP A 226 3.84 -21.40 8.51
N SER A 227 2.69 -21.96 8.88
CA SER A 227 2.27 -23.27 8.41
C SER A 227 1.93 -23.24 6.92
N GLU A 228 1.78 -24.42 6.32
CA GLU A 228 1.11 -24.55 5.02
C GLU A 228 -0.29 -23.89 5.06
N PRO A 229 -0.71 -23.22 3.98
CA PRO A 229 -2.06 -22.66 3.85
C PRO A 229 -3.15 -23.74 3.92
N VAL A 230 -4.20 -23.48 4.68
CA VAL A 230 -5.41 -24.32 4.74
C VAL A 230 -6.60 -23.54 4.18
N LYS A 231 -7.19 -24.03 3.09
CA LYS A 231 -8.37 -23.41 2.46
C LYS A 231 -9.52 -23.40 3.46
N LEU A 232 -10.18 -22.25 3.62
CA LEU A 232 -11.36 -22.16 4.46
C LEU A 232 -12.52 -22.94 3.84
N PRO A 233 -13.35 -23.63 4.65
CA PRO A 233 -14.47 -24.40 4.12
C PRO A 233 -15.66 -23.51 3.78
N PHE A 234 -16.62 -24.06 3.04
CA PHE A 234 -17.98 -23.53 2.98
C PHE A 234 -18.53 -23.30 4.41
N PRO A 235 -19.26 -22.20 4.68
CA PRO A 235 -19.79 -21.22 3.73
C PRO A 235 -18.89 -20.01 3.48
N VAL A 236 -17.61 -20.05 3.88
CA VAL A 236 -16.70 -18.91 3.66
C VAL A 236 -16.28 -18.85 2.20
N ASN A 237 -15.70 -19.94 1.69
CA ASN A 237 -15.41 -20.06 0.27
C ASN A 237 -16.59 -20.69 -0.47
N THR A 238 -16.89 -20.16 -1.64
CA THR A 238 -17.98 -20.62 -2.51
C THR A 238 -17.48 -20.98 -3.90
N ASP A 239 -18.32 -21.65 -4.70
CA ASP A 239 -17.96 -21.94 -6.10
C ASP A 239 -18.41 -20.80 -7.03
N GLU A 240 -19.25 -19.89 -6.54
CA GLU A 240 -19.92 -18.85 -7.30
C GLU A 240 -19.18 -17.50 -7.32
N TYR A 241 -18.33 -17.24 -6.33
CA TYR A 241 -17.66 -15.96 -6.14
C TYR A 241 -16.17 -16.15 -5.86
N ASP A 242 -15.39 -15.12 -6.18
CA ASP A 242 -14.01 -14.96 -5.77
C ASP A 242 -13.98 -14.30 -4.39
N GLU A 243 -13.53 -15.03 -3.37
CA GLU A 243 -13.38 -14.52 -2.00
C GLU A 243 -11.97 -14.00 -1.73
N ASP A 244 -11.87 -12.74 -1.30
CA ASP A 244 -10.60 -12.03 -1.14
C ASP A 244 -10.69 -10.94 -0.05
N GLN A 245 -9.60 -10.20 0.17
CA GLN A 245 -9.49 -9.04 1.07
C GLN A 245 -9.98 -9.33 2.50
N PRO A 246 -9.40 -10.34 3.18
CA PRO A 246 -9.82 -10.69 4.53
C PRO A 246 -9.45 -9.61 5.54
N PHE A 247 -10.33 -9.38 6.49
CA PHE A 247 -10.12 -8.56 7.68
C PHE A 247 -10.61 -9.32 8.90
N VAL A 248 -9.72 -9.58 9.86
CA VAL A 248 -10.10 -10.17 11.15
C VAL A 248 -10.17 -9.09 12.22
N THR A 249 -11.31 -9.02 12.90
CA THR A 249 -11.55 -8.10 14.01
C THR A 249 -10.52 -8.24 15.12
N PHE A 250 -10.27 -7.14 15.86
CA PHE A 250 -9.22 -7.11 16.88
C PHE A 250 -9.40 -8.15 18.00
N ASP A 251 -10.65 -8.48 18.35
CA ASP A 251 -10.95 -9.52 19.34
C ASP A 251 -10.93 -10.94 18.76
N GLY A 252 -10.68 -11.08 17.46
CA GLY A 252 -10.57 -12.34 16.73
C GLY A 252 -11.88 -13.10 16.54
N ARG A 253 -13.04 -12.46 16.75
CA ARG A 253 -14.34 -13.15 16.72
C ARG A 253 -15.01 -13.17 15.36
N GLU A 254 -14.65 -12.23 14.51
CA GLU A 254 -15.26 -12.06 13.19
C GLU A 254 -14.20 -11.92 12.11
N LEU A 255 -14.41 -12.64 11.00
CA LEU A 255 -13.69 -12.51 9.75
C LEU A 255 -14.62 -11.89 8.71
N TRP A 256 -14.19 -10.80 8.12
CA TRP A 256 -14.90 -10.03 7.11
C TRP A 256 -14.09 -10.13 5.82
N PHE A 257 -14.75 -10.16 4.67
CA PHE A 257 -14.10 -10.36 3.39
C PHE A 257 -15.01 -9.90 2.25
N THR A 258 -14.45 -9.73 1.07
CA THR A 258 -15.20 -9.45 -0.15
C THR A 258 -15.49 -10.73 -0.92
N GLY A 259 -16.68 -10.83 -1.52
CA GLY A 259 -17.01 -11.84 -2.53
C GLY A 259 -17.36 -11.13 -3.84
N GLY A 260 -16.52 -11.27 -4.85
CA GLY A 260 -16.69 -10.68 -6.18
C GLY A 260 -17.09 -11.71 -7.23
N SER A 261 -17.86 -11.30 -8.24
CA SER A 261 -18.22 -12.14 -9.40
C SER A 261 -17.34 -11.87 -10.61
#